data_AF-A0A1V4YX04-F1
#
_entry.id   AF-A0A1V4YX04-F1
#
_cell.length_a   1.000
_cell.length_b   1.000
_cell.length_c   1.000
_cell.angle_alpha   90.00
_cell.angle_beta   90.00
_cell.angle_gamma   90.00
#
_symmetry.space_group_name_H-M   'P 1'
#
loop_
_entity.id
_entity.type
_entity.pdbx_description
1 polymer ?
#
loop_
_entity_poly.entity_id
_entity_poly.type
_entity_poly.pdbx_seq_one_letter_code
_entity_poly.pdbx_strand_id
1 'polypeptide(L)'
;MSFLKRLPILVLFVLIALSVAGCSVLGPPQDRAAKDFKDRLELAQSHQQNVAYCMNMTRGQMLDQPTLESALQAQYTMITEFDVLVADAAVSGDAYKSYLQPDSPEYAGVSANITQLSEYLAGAKAEYNSGASIYNQYWGGVNGTMPYL
;
A
#
# COMPACT_ATOMS: atom_id res chain seq x y z
N MET A 1 -34.34 25.15 -54.86
CA MET A 1 -32.93 25.42 -54.48
C MET A 1 -32.56 24.52 -53.31
N SER A 2 -31.37 23.96 -53.37
CA SER A 2 -30.98 22.62 -52.88
C SER A 2 -30.91 22.43 -51.35
N PHE A 3 -31.70 21.47 -50.84
CA PHE A 3 -31.63 20.92 -49.47
C PHE A 3 -30.38 20.03 -49.26
N LEU A 4 -29.68 19.65 -50.33
CA LEU A 4 -28.45 18.82 -50.27
C LEU A 4 -27.19 19.59 -49.84
N LYS A 5 -27.23 20.93 -49.71
CA LYS A 5 -26.05 21.73 -49.31
C LYS A 5 -25.77 21.77 -47.80
N ARG A 6 -26.67 21.27 -46.94
CA ARG A 6 -26.51 21.32 -45.47
C ARG A 6 -26.18 19.98 -44.81
N LEU A 7 -26.22 18.88 -45.57
CA LEU A 7 -25.89 17.54 -45.10
C LEU A 7 -24.43 17.36 -44.64
N PRO A 8 -23.39 17.91 -45.30
CA PRO A 8 -22.00 17.63 -44.91
C PRO A 8 -21.60 18.34 -43.61
N ILE A 9 -22.27 19.44 -43.25
CA ILE A 9 -21.98 20.18 -42.01
C ILE A 9 -22.53 19.40 -40.81
N LEU A 10 -23.73 18.84 -40.91
CA LEU A 10 -24.34 18.07 -39.83
C LEU A 10 -23.56 16.78 -39.52
N VAL A 11 -23.04 16.10 -40.55
CA VAL A 11 -22.17 14.92 -40.38
C VAL A 11 -20.82 15.28 -39.76
N LEU A 12 -20.26 16.44 -40.10
CA LEU A 12 -19.00 16.92 -39.52
C LEU A 12 -19.15 17.26 -38.03
N PHE A 13 -20.26 17.87 -37.62
CA PHE A 13 -20.54 18.16 -36.20
C PHE A 13 -20.78 16.89 -35.37
N VAL A 14 -21.41 15.86 -35.93
CA VAL A 14 -21.61 14.57 -35.25
C VAL A 14 -20.27 13.83 -35.08
N LEU A 15 -19.39 13.85 -36.08
CA LEU A 15 -18.05 13.25 -35.98
C LEU A 15 -17.13 13.96 -34.96
N ILE A 16 -17.28 15.28 -34.77
CA ILE A 16 -16.54 16.03 -33.75
C ILE A 16 -17.09 15.74 -32.34
N ALA A 17 -18.42 15.65 -32.18
CA ALA A 17 -19.01 15.27 -30.90
C ALA A 17 -18.64 13.84 -30.46
N LEU A 18 -18.52 12.90 -31.41
CA LEU A 18 -18.10 11.52 -31.15
C LEU A 18 -16.60 11.36 -30.90
N SER A 19 -15.75 12.27 -31.39
CA SER A 19 -14.30 12.23 -31.13
C SER A 19 -13.91 12.85 -29.79
N VAL A 20 -14.72 13.76 -29.24
CA VAL A 20 -14.50 14.31 -27.88
C VAL A 20 -15.07 13.38 -26.79
N ALA A 21 -16.10 12.58 -27.10
CA ALA A 21 -16.67 11.60 -26.17
C ALA A 21 -15.80 10.32 -25.97
N GLY A 22 -14.73 10.15 -26.76
CA GLY A 22 -13.88 8.96 -26.77
C GLY A 22 -12.65 8.97 -25.84
N CYS A 23 -12.44 10.03 -25.05
CA CYS A 23 -11.23 10.21 -24.22
C CYS A 23 -11.49 10.20 -22.70
N SER A 24 -12.41 9.37 -22.22
CA SER A 24 -12.52 9.06 -20.79
C SER A 24 -12.89 7.59 -20.58
N VAL A 25 -12.01 6.68 -21.02
CA VAL A 25 -12.07 5.26 -20.63
C VAL A 25 -11.71 5.08 -19.14
N LEU A 26 -11.16 6.14 -18.53
CA LEU A 26 -10.85 6.23 -17.12
C LEU A 26 -11.60 7.45 -16.59
N GLY A 27 -12.36 7.29 -15.51
CA GLY A 27 -13.15 8.36 -14.90
C GLY A 27 -12.31 9.60 -14.48
N PRO A 28 -12.96 10.59 -13.85
CA PRO A 28 -12.31 11.78 -13.30
C PRO A 28 -10.96 11.47 -12.61
N PRO A 29 -9.94 12.32 -12.73
CA PRO A 29 -8.63 12.11 -12.08
C PRO A 29 -8.74 11.83 -10.57
N GLN A 30 -9.70 12.47 -9.91
CA GLN A 30 -10.03 12.21 -8.50
C GLN A 30 -10.46 10.76 -8.26
N ASP A 31 -11.39 10.22 -9.06
CA ASP A 31 -11.91 8.85 -8.91
C ASP A 31 -10.82 7.80 -9.13
N ARG A 32 -9.88 8.07 -10.03
CA ARG A 32 -8.70 7.22 -10.23
C ARG A 32 -7.77 7.24 -9.02
N ALA A 33 -7.47 8.42 -8.48
CA ALA A 33 -6.63 8.56 -7.31
C ALA A 33 -7.27 7.91 -6.07
N ALA A 34 -8.58 8.07 -5.91
CA ALA A 34 -9.36 7.41 -4.86
C ALA A 34 -9.27 5.88 -4.97
N LYS A 35 -9.45 5.34 -6.19
CA LYS A 35 -9.35 3.91 -6.44
C LYS A 35 -7.93 3.38 -6.18
N ASP A 36 -6.90 4.05 -6.69
CA ASP A 36 -5.51 3.63 -6.49
C ASP A 36 -5.15 3.62 -5.00
N PHE A 37 -5.47 4.69 -4.27
CA PHE A 37 -5.30 4.70 -2.82
C PHE A 37 -6.02 3.55 -2.13
N LYS A 38 -7.28 3.30 -2.50
CA LYS A 38 -8.07 2.19 -1.94
C LYS A 38 -7.42 0.84 -2.20
N ASP A 39 -7.01 0.55 -3.44
CA ASP A 39 -6.38 -0.72 -3.82
C ASP A 39 -5.07 -0.93 -3.04
N ARG A 40 -4.24 0.13 -2.90
CA ARG A 40 -2.98 0.08 -2.15
C ARG A 40 -3.20 -0.08 -0.65
N LEU A 41 -4.19 0.61 -0.11
CA LEU A 41 -4.57 0.50 1.30
C LEU A 41 -5.04 -0.92 1.63
N GLU A 42 -5.94 -1.49 0.82
CA GLU A 42 -6.44 -2.86 1.00
C GLU A 42 -5.31 -3.89 0.89
N LEU A 43 -4.38 -3.70 -0.04
CA LEU A 43 -3.21 -4.57 -0.17
C LEU A 43 -2.31 -4.50 1.06
N ALA A 44 -1.98 -3.29 1.55
CA ALA A 44 -1.20 -3.12 2.77
C ALA A 44 -1.91 -3.73 3.99
N GLN A 45 -3.22 -3.51 4.15
CA GLN A 45 -4.01 -4.07 5.25
C GLN A 45 -4.09 -5.60 5.19
N SER A 46 -4.21 -6.19 4.00
CA SER A 46 -4.15 -7.65 3.83
C SER A 46 -2.78 -8.18 4.23
N HIS A 47 -1.71 -7.49 3.83
CA HIS A 47 -0.34 -7.89 4.18
C HIS A 47 -0.04 -7.72 5.67
N GLN A 48 -0.62 -6.73 6.34
CA GLN A 48 -0.56 -6.56 7.80
C GLN A 48 -1.02 -7.82 8.54
N GLN A 49 -2.07 -8.50 8.05
CA GLN A 49 -2.55 -9.75 8.64
C GLN A 49 -1.53 -10.89 8.51
N ASN A 50 -0.79 -10.94 7.39
CA ASN A 50 0.28 -11.92 7.19
C ASN A 50 1.47 -11.64 8.13
N VAL A 51 1.84 -10.37 8.30
CA VAL A 51 2.85 -9.96 9.28
C VAL A 51 2.42 -10.37 10.69
N ALA A 52 1.16 -10.13 11.06
CA ALA A 52 0.61 -10.54 12.36
C ALA A 52 0.75 -12.06 12.58
N TYR A 53 0.44 -12.86 11.55
CA TYR A 53 0.58 -14.31 11.61
C TYR A 53 2.04 -14.72 11.86
N CYS A 54 3.00 -14.15 11.12
CA CYS A 54 4.43 -14.46 11.29
C CYS A 54 4.97 -14.03 12.66
N MET A 55 4.55 -12.87 13.18
CA MET A 55 4.93 -12.38 14.51
C MET A 55 4.44 -13.31 15.63
N ASN A 56 3.22 -13.85 15.49
CA ASN A 56 2.66 -14.77 16.48
C ASN A 56 3.45 -16.09 16.60
N MET A 57 4.24 -16.48 15.59
CA MET A 57 5.06 -17.70 15.67
C MET A 57 6.21 -17.60 16.69
N THR A 58 6.74 -16.40 16.95
CA THR A 58 7.84 -16.20 17.91
C THR A 58 7.37 -15.67 19.26
N ARG A 59 6.10 -15.26 19.36
CA ARG A 59 5.60 -14.57 20.55
C ARG A 59 5.41 -15.53 21.72
N GLY A 60 6.13 -15.27 22.82
CA GLY A 60 5.94 -15.95 24.10
C GLY A 60 6.39 -17.41 24.15
N GLN A 61 7.13 -17.87 23.13
CA GLN A 61 7.62 -19.24 23.05
C GLN A 61 9.14 -19.30 23.20
N MET A 62 9.64 -20.25 23.98
CA MET A 62 11.05 -20.66 23.88
C MET A 62 11.19 -21.54 22.65
N LEU A 63 11.71 -20.98 21.57
CA LEU A 63 12.01 -21.69 20.34
C LEU A 63 13.45 -22.23 20.39
N ASP A 64 13.68 -23.39 19.78
CA ASP A 64 15.05 -23.83 19.52
C ASP A 64 15.71 -22.94 18.43
N GLN A 65 17.03 -23.04 18.33
CA GLN A 65 17.81 -22.21 17.42
C GLN A 65 17.32 -22.24 15.95
N PRO A 66 17.13 -23.41 15.30
CA PRO A 66 16.73 -23.42 13.89
C PRO A 66 15.30 -22.91 13.67
N THR A 67 14.39 -23.14 14.62
CA THR A 67 13.01 -22.63 14.52
C THR A 67 12.97 -21.12 14.69
N LEU A 68 13.71 -20.58 15.66
CA LEU A 68 13.79 -19.13 15.85
C LEU A 68 14.41 -18.45 14.63
N GLU A 69 15.50 -18.99 14.10
CA GLU A 69 16.14 -18.48 12.89
C GLU A 69 15.19 -18.42 11.70
N SER A 70 14.50 -19.53 11.41
CA SER A 70 13.54 -19.61 10.31
C SER A 70 12.38 -18.63 10.50
N ALA A 71 11.88 -18.50 11.73
CA ALA A 71 10.78 -17.58 12.04
C ALA A 71 11.21 -16.11 11.91
N LEU A 72 12.41 -15.75 12.35
CA LEU A 72 12.97 -14.41 12.18
C LEU A 72 13.22 -14.07 10.71
N GLN A 73 13.73 -15.01 9.91
CA GLN A 73 13.90 -14.79 8.46
C GLN A 73 12.56 -14.58 7.75
N ALA A 74 11.52 -15.33 8.12
CA ALA A 74 10.17 -15.15 7.60
C ALA A 74 9.60 -13.78 8.01
N GLN A 75 9.75 -13.38 9.28
CA GLN A 75 9.32 -12.06 9.76
C GLN A 75 10.05 -10.93 9.05
N TYR A 76 11.36 -11.03 8.88
CA TYR A 76 12.16 -10.01 8.19
C TYR A 76 11.59 -9.75 6.79
N THR A 77 11.41 -10.82 6.01
CA THR A 77 10.84 -10.73 4.66
C THR A 77 9.47 -10.04 4.67
N MET A 78 8.54 -10.53 5.48
CA MET A 78 7.18 -9.99 5.55
C MET A 78 7.14 -8.52 6.01
N ILE A 79 7.97 -8.15 6.99
CA ILE A 79 8.02 -6.76 7.48
C ILE A 79 8.63 -5.83 6.43
N THR A 80 9.66 -6.26 5.70
CA THR A 80 10.25 -5.43 4.62
C THR A 80 9.29 -5.25 3.45
N GLU A 81 8.55 -6.30 3.07
CA GLU A 81 7.49 -6.19 2.06
C GLU A 81 6.37 -5.27 2.53
N PHE A 82 5.96 -5.40 3.79
CA PHE A 82 4.96 -4.51 4.39
C PHE A 82 5.41 -3.04 4.39
N ASP A 83 6.68 -2.75 4.71
CA ASP A 83 7.25 -1.40 4.69
C ASP A 83 7.06 -0.72 3.32
N VAL A 84 7.38 -1.45 2.24
CA VAL A 84 7.17 -0.97 0.86
C VAL A 84 5.69 -0.71 0.59
N LEU A 85 4.79 -1.60 1.01
CA LEU A 85 3.35 -1.44 0.80
C LEU A 85 2.77 -0.25 1.58
N VAL A 86 3.25 0.00 2.80
CA VAL A 86 2.84 1.18 3.58
C VAL A 86 3.32 2.46 2.91
N ALA A 87 4.55 2.49 2.39
CA ALA A 87 5.06 3.62 1.62
C ALA A 87 4.24 3.87 0.33
N ASP A 88 3.90 2.82 -0.42
CA ASP A 88 3.05 2.92 -1.61
C ASP A 88 1.65 3.46 -1.29
N ALA A 89 1.03 2.98 -0.20
CA ALA A 89 -0.25 3.47 0.28
C ALA A 89 -0.16 4.95 0.69
N ALA A 90 0.93 5.37 1.33
CA ALA A 90 1.14 6.76 1.72
C ALA A 90 1.27 7.68 0.50
N VAL A 91 2.07 7.29 -0.50
CA VAL A 91 2.25 8.08 -1.73
C VAL A 91 0.93 8.22 -2.51
N SER A 92 0.18 7.12 -2.68
CA SER A 92 -1.13 7.16 -3.34
C SER A 92 -2.17 7.94 -2.53
N GLY A 93 -2.12 7.88 -1.19
CA GLY A 93 -2.96 8.65 -0.29
C GLY A 93 -2.70 10.16 -0.38
N ASP A 94 -1.43 10.58 -0.43
CA ASP A 94 -1.08 11.98 -0.62
C ASP A 94 -1.49 12.50 -2.01
N ALA A 95 -1.38 11.66 -3.05
CA ALA A 95 -1.91 11.98 -4.37
C ALA A 95 -3.44 12.18 -4.33
N TYR A 96 -4.18 11.30 -3.63
CA TYR A 96 -5.63 11.45 -3.48
C TYR A 96 -6.03 12.70 -2.69
N LYS A 97 -5.32 13.00 -1.61
CA LYS A 97 -5.54 14.19 -0.77
C LYS A 97 -5.43 15.52 -1.55
N SER A 98 -4.66 15.56 -2.63
CA SER A 98 -4.57 16.75 -3.49
C SER A 98 -5.89 17.17 -4.14
N TYR A 99 -6.87 16.26 -4.20
CA TYR A 99 -8.23 16.50 -4.72
C TYR A 99 -9.27 16.79 -3.63
N LEU A 100 -8.89 16.71 -2.35
CA LEU A 100 -9.80 16.83 -1.21
C LEU A 100 -9.66 18.19 -0.52
N GLN A 101 -10.74 18.64 0.12
CA GLN A 101 -10.68 19.80 1.01
C GLN A 101 -9.93 19.41 2.31
N PRO A 102 -8.93 20.18 2.76
CA PRO A 102 -8.12 19.82 3.94
C PRO A 102 -8.91 19.65 5.25
N ASP A 103 -10.06 20.31 5.37
CA ASP A 103 -10.97 20.23 6.51
C ASP A 103 -12.04 19.14 6.38
N SER A 104 -12.04 18.39 5.26
CA SER A 104 -13.00 17.32 5.05
C SER A 104 -12.69 16.09 5.91
N PRO A 105 -13.74 15.37 6.39
CA PRO A 105 -13.55 14.09 7.08
C PRO A 105 -12.79 13.06 6.23
N GLU A 106 -12.93 13.13 4.91
CA GLU A 106 -12.26 12.22 3.98
C GLU A 106 -10.74 12.46 3.96
N TYR A 107 -10.30 13.71 3.91
CA TYR A 107 -8.87 14.08 4.00
C TYR A 107 -8.25 13.58 5.31
N ALA A 108 -8.98 13.73 6.43
CA ALA A 108 -8.56 13.21 7.73
C ALA A 108 -8.50 11.67 7.75
N GLY A 109 -9.49 11.01 7.14
CA GLY A 109 -9.55 9.54 7.05
C GLY A 109 -8.39 8.92 6.28
N VAL A 110 -7.95 9.55 5.17
CA VAL A 110 -6.74 9.11 4.44
C VAL A 110 -5.52 9.12 5.37
N SER A 111 -5.31 10.22 6.09
CA SER A 111 -4.16 10.38 6.98
C SER A 111 -4.21 9.39 8.15
N ALA A 112 -5.39 9.18 8.75
CA ALA A 112 -5.57 8.24 9.85
C ALA A 112 -5.25 6.79 9.46
N ASN A 113 -5.67 6.36 8.26
CA ASN A 113 -5.37 5.02 7.75
C ASN A 113 -3.87 4.78 7.58
N ILE A 114 -3.15 5.76 7.02
CA ILE A 114 -1.69 5.67 6.84
C ILE A 114 -0.96 5.68 8.19
N THR A 115 -1.41 6.51 9.15
CA THR A 115 -0.85 6.52 10.50
C THR A 115 -1.01 5.16 11.16
N GLN A 116 -2.20 4.54 11.09
CA GLN A 116 -2.44 3.23 11.70
C GLN A 116 -1.51 2.14 11.13
N LEU A 117 -1.32 2.11 9.81
CA LEU A 117 -0.40 1.17 9.17
C LEU A 117 1.05 1.41 9.59
N SER A 118 1.47 2.68 9.68
CA SER A 118 2.83 3.08 10.07
C SER A 118 3.13 2.72 11.53
N GLU A 119 2.18 2.95 12.43
CA GLU A 119 2.30 2.57 13.84
C GLU A 119 2.42 1.05 14.01
N TYR A 120 1.62 0.29 13.26
CA TYR A 120 1.72 -1.17 13.26
C TYR A 120 3.08 -1.64 12.74
N LEU A 121 3.56 -1.07 11.62
CA LEU A 121 4.87 -1.40 11.05
C LEU A 121 6.01 -1.14 12.06
N ALA A 122 5.97 0.02 12.74
CA ALA A 122 6.95 0.34 13.78
C ALA A 122 6.94 -0.69 14.93
N GLY A 123 5.75 -1.13 15.36
CA GLY A 123 5.59 -2.20 16.34
C GLY A 123 6.15 -3.54 15.85
N ALA A 124 5.89 -3.90 14.59
CA ALA A 124 6.39 -5.13 14.00
C ALA A 124 7.93 -5.15 13.90
N LYS A 125 8.54 -4.03 13.46
CA LYS A 125 10.01 -3.87 13.45
C LYS A 125 10.62 -4.00 14.85
N ALA A 126 9.99 -3.39 15.85
CA ALA A 126 10.45 -3.49 17.23
C ALA A 126 10.41 -4.93 17.78
N GLU A 127 9.33 -5.68 17.49
CA GLU A 127 9.21 -7.09 17.89
C GLU A 127 10.25 -7.98 17.19
N TYR A 128 10.45 -7.79 15.88
CA TYR A 128 11.52 -8.47 15.14
C TYR A 128 12.91 -8.16 15.73
N ASN A 129 13.22 -6.88 15.95
CA ASN A 129 14.52 -6.45 16.48
C ASN A 129 14.80 -7.03 17.88
N SER A 130 13.76 -7.19 18.71
CA SER A 130 13.88 -7.89 19.99
C SER A 130 14.30 -9.36 19.79
N GLY A 131 13.63 -10.08 18.88
CA GLY A 131 13.97 -11.46 18.55
C GLY A 131 15.37 -11.62 17.92
N ALA A 132 15.72 -10.72 17.00
CA ALA A 132 17.07 -10.67 16.40
C ALA A 132 18.15 -10.43 17.45
N SER A 133 17.90 -9.56 18.44
CA SER A 133 18.81 -9.34 19.56
C SER A 133 19.04 -10.60 20.39
N ILE A 134 17.97 -11.33 20.72
CA ILE A 134 18.07 -12.60 21.45
C ILE A 134 18.89 -13.60 20.63
N TYR A 135 18.57 -13.76 19.34
CA TYR A 135 19.30 -14.68 18.48
C TYR A 135 20.79 -14.33 18.43
N ASN A 136 21.11 -13.06 18.18
CA ASN A 136 22.49 -12.58 18.05
C ASN A 136 23.29 -12.74 19.35
N GLN A 137 22.65 -12.55 20.51
CA GLN A 137 23.29 -12.73 21.81
C GLN A 137 23.72 -14.19 22.05
N TYR A 138 22.88 -15.17 21.70
CA TYR A 138 23.15 -16.57 22.01
C TYR A 138 23.88 -17.33 20.89
N TRP A 139 23.65 -16.96 19.62
CA TRP A 139 24.11 -17.72 18.46
C TRP A 139 24.85 -16.89 17.40
N GLY A 140 24.78 -15.56 17.44
CA GLY A 140 25.28 -14.68 16.38
C GLY A 140 26.77 -14.82 16.08
N GLY A 141 27.59 -15.07 17.10
CA GLY A 141 29.04 -15.21 16.96
C GLY A 141 29.51 -16.50 16.25
N VAL A 142 28.65 -17.52 16.17
CA VAL A 142 28.99 -18.83 15.59
C VAL A 142 28.23 -19.08 14.29
N ASN A 143 26.96 -18.66 14.20
CA ASN A 143 26.07 -18.99 13.09
C ASN A 143 25.78 -17.80 12.15
N GLY A 144 26.37 -16.64 12.42
CA GLY A 144 26.06 -15.40 11.72
C GLY A 144 24.95 -14.61 12.41
N THR A 145 24.88 -13.32 12.12
CA THR A 145 23.95 -12.41 12.81
C THR A 145 22.70 -12.14 12.00
N MET A 146 21.55 -12.10 12.66
CA MET A 146 20.33 -11.54 12.11
C MET A 146 20.46 -10.01 11.98
N PRO A 147 20.10 -9.44 10.82
CA PRO A 147 20.08 -7.99 10.64
C PRO A 147 19.00 -7.33 11.51
N TYR A 148 19.09 -6.02 11.73
CA TYR A 148 18.04 -5.21 12.36
C TYR A 148 17.26 -4.42 11.29
N LEU A 149 15.99 -4.11 11.58
CA LEU A 149 15.05 -3.35 10.73
C LEU A 149 14.71 -1.96 11.26
#